data_AF-A0A8J3CFX4-F1
#
_entry.id   AF-A0A8J3CFX4-F1
#
_cell.length_a   1.000
_cell.length_b   1.000
_cell.length_c   1.000
_cell.angle_alpha   90.00
_cell.angle_beta   90.00
_cell.angle_gamma   90.00
#
_symmetry.space_group_name_H-M   'P 1'
#
loop_
_entity.id
_entity.type
_entity.pdbx_description
1 polymer ?
#
loop_
_entity_poly.entity_id
_entity_poly.type
_entity_poly.pdbx_seq_one_letter_code
_entity_poly.pdbx_strand_id
1 'polypeptide(L)'
;MNAETIKRGLAGGILGGIVMAMWSMIVLWLTGVGFWAPLNFIAHTLWRGAPLDATFSFGVVVLGMVVHMMMSMVLGVVLAVIVHNVHQLGGTRGALVGTGMVFGLVVWLVMQYIVWRVVDTSAAAAFTPWVFALGHLMYGAATAAVLPLASPRGHGAAAPAT
;
A
#
# COMPACT_ATOMS: atom_id res chain seq x y z
N MET A 1 16.53 -7.47 -11.57
CA MET A 1 15.91 -6.31 -10.89
C MET A 1 17.01 -5.37 -10.45
N ASN A 2 16.99 -4.10 -10.85
CA ASN A 2 18.05 -3.15 -10.46
C ASN A 2 17.73 -2.48 -9.12
N ALA A 3 18.76 -2.00 -8.42
CA ALA A 3 18.60 -1.36 -7.10
C ALA A 3 17.73 -0.10 -7.14
N GLU A 4 17.63 0.54 -8.31
CA GLU A 4 16.82 1.74 -8.50
C GLU A 4 15.32 1.45 -8.43
N THR A 5 14.84 0.40 -9.09
CA THR A 5 13.44 -0.03 -8.99
C THR A 5 13.05 -0.33 -7.54
N ILE A 6 13.95 -0.98 -6.79
CA ILE A 6 13.71 -1.27 -5.37
C ILE A 6 13.61 0.04 -4.58
N LYS A 7 14.60 0.93 -4.66
CA LYS A 7 14.59 2.21 -3.93
C LYS A 7 13.33 3.03 -4.22
N ARG A 8 12.90 3.11 -5.49
CA ARG A 8 11.68 3.83 -5.86
C ARG A 8 10.42 3.16 -5.36
N GLY A 9 10.37 1.84 -5.41
CA GLY A 9 9.28 1.07 -4.82
C GLY A 9 9.17 1.27 -3.31
N LEU A 10 10.29 1.28 -2.59
CA LEU A 10 10.34 1.57 -1.15
C LEU A 10 9.84 2.99 -0.86
N ALA A 11 10.35 4.00 -1.57
CA ALA A 11 9.95 5.39 -1.39
C ALA A 11 8.45 5.60 -1.72
N GLY A 12 7.97 4.99 -2.81
CA GLY A 12 6.56 5.01 -3.19
C GLY A 12 5.68 4.32 -2.14
N GLY A 13 6.10 3.16 -1.65
CA GLY A 13 5.41 2.42 -0.60
C GLY A 13 5.29 3.23 0.69
N ILE A 14 6.36 3.91 1.11
CA ILE A 14 6.33 4.81 2.27
C ILE A 14 5.31 5.93 2.05
N LEU A 15 5.36 6.63 0.92
CA LEU A 15 4.45 7.73 0.62
C LEU A 15 2.99 7.25 0.58
N GLY A 16 2.72 6.17 -0.16
CA GLY A 16 1.38 5.58 -0.23
C GLY A 16 0.89 5.11 1.13
N GLY A 17 1.76 4.49 1.92
CA GLY A 17 1.46 4.01 3.26
C GLY A 17 1.07 5.14 4.21
N ILE A 18 1.78 6.27 4.17
CA ILE A 18 1.46 7.48 4.94
C ILE A 18 0.09 8.04 4.52
N VAL A 19 -0.14 8.19 3.21
CA VAL A 19 -1.41 8.72 2.69
C VAL A 19 -2.59 7.87 3.14
N MET A 20 -2.48 6.55 3.02
CA MET A 20 -3.50 5.60 3.45
C MET A 20 -3.71 5.60 4.96
N ALA A 21 -2.63 5.60 5.74
CA ALA A 21 -2.70 5.64 7.20
C ALA A 21 -3.47 6.88 7.67
N MET A 22 -3.07 8.06 7.18
CA MET A 22 -3.70 9.32 7.54
C MET A 22 -5.16 9.37 7.10
N TRP A 23 -5.48 8.92 5.89
CA TRP A 23 -6.86 8.78 5.42
C TRP A 23 -7.69 7.95 6.40
N SER A 24 -7.25 6.74 6.72
CA SER A 24 -8.00 5.84 7.60
C SER A 24 -8.12 6.36 9.02
N MET A 25 -7.05 6.92 9.58
CA MET A 25 -7.05 7.48 10.94
C MET A 25 -8.02 8.68 11.06
N ILE A 26 -8.02 9.57 10.07
CA ILE A 26 -8.92 10.73 10.05
C ILE A 26 -10.37 10.28 9.85
N VAL A 27 -10.65 9.43 8.86
CA VAL A 27 -12.03 9.01 8.57
C VAL A 27 -12.62 8.20 9.71
N LEU A 28 -11.87 7.26 10.29
CA LEU A 28 -12.37 6.49 11.44
C LEU A 28 -12.58 7.34 12.68
N TRP A 29 -11.78 8.39 12.88
CA TRP A 29 -12.06 9.39 13.92
C TRP A 29 -13.37 10.12 13.66
N LEU A 30 -13.59 10.62 12.45
CA LEU A 30 -14.81 11.34 12.06
C LEU A 30 -16.07 10.47 12.09
N THR A 31 -15.95 9.15 11.87
CA THR A 31 -17.06 8.20 11.96
C THR A 31 -17.23 7.58 13.35
N GLY A 32 -16.54 8.07 14.38
CA GLY A 32 -16.73 7.66 15.77
C GLY A 32 -16.04 6.35 16.21
N VAL A 33 -15.23 5.73 15.35
CA VAL A 33 -14.40 4.57 15.71
C VAL A 33 -13.12 5.01 16.44
N GLY A 34 -12.57 6.15 16.03
CA GLY A 34 -11.47 6.84 16.68
C GLY A 34 -10.13 6.79 15.92
N PHE A 35 -9.26 7.74 16.24
CA PHE A 35 -8.06 8.07 15.45
C PHE A 35 -6.99 6.96 15.44
N TRP A 36 -6.76 6.31 16.59
CA TRP A 36 -5.73 5.29 16.74
C TRP A 36 -6.16 3.89 16.30
N ALA A 37 -7.44 3.71 16.00
CA ALA A 37 -8.03 2.40 15.70
C ALA A 37 -7.31 1.65 14.57
N PRO A 38 -6.95 2.25 13.41
CA PRO A 38 -6.23 1.53 12.36
C PRO A 38 -4.92 0.89 12.84
N LEU A 39 -4.13 1.61 13.64
CA LEU A 39 -2.84 1.13 14.12
C LEU A 39 -3.01 0.04 15.18
N ASN A 40 -4.03 0.19 16.04
CA ASN A 40 -4.39 -0.82 17.02
C ASN A 40 -4.83 -2.12 16.35
N PHE A 41 -5.67 -2.04 15.32
CA PHE A 41 -6.11 -3.20 14.56
C PHE A 41 -4.96 -3.93 13.87
N ILE A 42 -4.00 -3.19 13.30
CA ILE A 42 -2.79 -3.77 12.71
C ILE A 42 -1.93 -4.44 13.78
N ALA A 43 -1.70 -3.77 14.91
CA ALA A 43 -0.94 -4.34 16.02
C ALA A 43 -1.59 -5.61 16.59
N HIS A 44 -2.92 -5.64 16.67
CA HIS A 44 -3.69 -6.79 17.16
C HIS A 44 -3.47 -8.05 16.30
N THR A 45 -3.18 -7.89 15.01
CA THR A 45 -2.85 -9.04 14.14
C THR A 45 -1.61 -9.80 14.60
N LEU A 46 -0.64 -9.12 15.24
CA LEU A 46 0.58 -9.72 15.77
C LEU A 46 0.54 -9.94 17.29
N TRP A 47 -0.20 -9.09 18.01
CA TRP A 47 -0.31 -9.16 19.46
C TRP A 47 -1.77 -8.99 19.91
N ARG A 48 -2.41 -10.12 20.26
CA ARG A 48 -3.83 -10.16 20.69
C ARG A 48 -4.16 -9.38 21.97
N GLY A 49 -3.15 -8.86 22.68
CA GLY A 49 -3.35 -7.96 23.80
C GLY A 49 -3.53 -6.48 23.40
N ALA A 50 -3.34 -6.14 22.12
CA ALA A 50 -3.62 -4.80 21.62
C ALA A 50 -5.14 -4.50 21.67
N PRO A 51 -5.57 -3.26 21.89
CA PRO A 51 -6.98 -2.92 21.89
C PRO A 51 -7.64 -3.15 20.51
N LEU A 52 -8.92 -3.49 20.51
CA LEU A 52 -9.79 -3.48 19.32
C LEU A 52 -10.68 -2.22 19.27
N ASP A 53 -10.19 -1.15 19.88
CA ASP A 53 -10.80 0.17 19.88
C ASP A 53 -9.71 1.23 19.61
N ALA A 54 -10.04 2.52 19.80
CA ALA A 54 -9.10 3.62 19.61
C ALA A 54 -8.32 4.02 20.87
N THR A 55 -8.25 3.16 21.90
CA THR A 55 -7.47 3.43 23.11
C THR A 55 -6.01 3.63 22.75
N PHE A 56 -5.44 4.77 23.15
CA PHE A 56 -4.04 5.06 22.88
C PHE A 56 -3.14 4.22 23.79
N SER A 57 -2.18 3.53 23.16
CA SER A 57 -1.04 2.90 23.83
C SER A 57 0.19 3.09 22.96
N PHE A 58 1.23 3.72 23.52
CA PHE A 58 2.44 4.06 22.76
C PHE A 58 3.06 2.83 22.08
N GLY A 59 3.22 1.72 22.82
CA GLY A 59 3.80 0.49 22.28
C GLY A 59 2.97 -0.13 21.16
N VAL A 60 1.65 -0.11 21.30
CA VAL A 60 0.71 -0.63 20.27
C VAL A 60 0.76 0.23 19.02
N VAL A 61 0.71 1.55 19.17
CA VAL A 61 0.77 2.50 18.05
C VAL A 61 2.08 2.36 17.28
N VAL A 62 3.22 2.24 17.97
CA VAL A 62 4.52 2.04 17.34
C VAL A 62 4.56 0.69 16.60
N LEU A 63 4.09 -0.39 17.23
CA LEU A 63 4.03 -1.71 16.58
C LEU A 63 3.18 -1.67 15.30
N GLY A 64 1.95 -1.12 15.39
CA GLY A 64 1.05 -0.98 14.25
C GLY A 64 1.67 -0.15 13.13
N MET A 65 2.33 0.96 13.47
CA MET A 65 3.00 1.82 12.50
C MET A 65 4.16 1.10 11.79
N VAL A 66 5.02 0.40 12.53
CA VAL A 66 6.16 -0.34 11.94
C VAL A 66 5.64 -1.41 10.98
N VAL A 67 4.67 -2.22 11.39
CA VAL A 67 4.09 -3.27 10.54
C VAL A 67 3.47 -2.67 9.28
N HIS A 68 2.70 -1.59 9.42
CA HIS A 68 2.09 -0.88 8.30
C HIS A 68 3.13 -0.35 7.31
N MET A 69 4.18 0.30 7.82
CA MET A 69 5.25 0.84 6.98
C MET A 69 6.04 -0.26 6.25
N MET A 70 6.38 -1.35 6.94
CA MET A 70 7.09 -2.48 6.31
C MET A 70 6.25 -3.12 5.21
N MET A 71 4.97 -3.38 5.45
CA MET A 71 4.07 -3.94 4.44
C MET A 71 3.89 -2.98 3.26
N SER A 72 3.73 -1.68 3.53
CA SER A 72 3.62 -0.65 2.49
C SER A 72 4.87 -0.59 1.61
N MET A 73 6.06 -0.67 2.19
CA MET A 73 7.33 -0.74 1.46
C MET A 73 7.43 -1.97 0.56
N VAL A 74 7.08 -3.16 1.08
CA VAL A 74 7.08 -4.41 0.31
C VAL A 74 6.13 -4.31 -0.88
N LEU A 75 4.89 -3.88 -0.65
CA LEU A 75 3.89 -3.73 -1.71
C LEU A 75 4.28 -2.65 -2.72
N GLY A 76 4.96 -1.58 -2.30
CA GLY A 76 5.47 -0.55 -3.19
C GLY A 76 6.55 -1.08 -4.12
N VAL A 77 7.45 -1.93 -3.61
CA VAL A 77 8.43 -2.67 -4.43
C VAL A 77 7.72 -3.61 -5.41
N VAL A 78 6.70 -4.34 -4.98
CA VAL A 78 5.91 -5.22 -5.86
C VAL A 78 5.32 -4.42 -7.03
N LEU A 79 4.67 -3.27 -6.75
CA LEU A 79 4.12 -2.42 -7.80
C LEU A 79 5.21 -1.90 -8.75
N ALA A 80 6.34 -1.43 -8.22
CA ALA A 80 7.47 -0.96 -9.02
C ALA A 80 8.01 -2.05 -9.96
N VAL A 81 8.08 -3.29 -9.48
CA VAL A 81 8.49 -4.46 -10.27
C VAL A 81 7.47 -4.77 -11.36
N ILE A 82 6.17 -4.72 -11.07
CA ILE A 82 5.10 -4.96 -12.07
C ILE A 82 5.21 -3.93 -13.20
N VAL A 83 5.24 -2.64 -12.86
CA VAL A 83 5.33 -1.54 -13.85
C VAL A 83 6.62 -1.63 -14.67
N HIS A 84 7.73 -2.00 -14.04
CA HIS A 84 9.00 -2.18 -14.73
C HIS A 84 8.96 -3.31 -15.77
N ASN A 85 8.27 -4.41 -15.48
CA ASN A 85 8.21 -5.57 -16.36
C ASN A 85 7.12 -5.45 -17.43
N VAL A 86 6.04 -4.71 -17.16
CA VAL A 86 4.89 -4.54 -18.05
C VAL A 86 4.77 -3.08 -18.47
N HIS A 87 5.57 -2.69 -19.45
CA HIS A 87 5.73 -1.28 -19.88
C HIS A 87 4.41 -0.57 -20.24
N GLN A 88 3.41 -1.29 -20.75
CA GLN A 88 2.12 -0.70 -21.09
C GLN A 88 1.39 -0.12 -19.88
N LEU A 89 1.66 -0.63 -18.68
CA LEU A 89 1.07 -0.15 -17.43
C LEU A 89 1.66 1.19 -16.94
N GLY A 90 2.78 1.63 -17.51
CA GLY A 90 3.49 2.84 -17.08
C GLY A 90 3.80 3.82 -18.21
N GLY A 91 3.21 3.66 -19.40
CA GLY A 91 3.58 4.45 -20.58
C GLY A 91 3.20 5.94 -20.49
N THR A 92 2.16 6.28 -19.72
CA THR A 92 1.76 7.67 -19.43
C THR A 92 1.54 7.84 -17.94
N ARG A 93 1.55 9.10 -17.46
CA ARG A 93 1.30 9.38 -16.03
C ARG A 93 -0.09 8.93 -15.59
N GLY A 94 -1.10 9.13 -16.44
CA GLY A 94 -2.46 8.67 -16.19
C GLY A 94 -2.56 7.15 -16.12
N ALA A 95 -1.93 6.43 -17.06
CA ALA A 95 -1.89 4.96 -17.04
C ALA A 95 -1.16 4.41 -15.80
N LEU A 96 -0.07 5.07 -15.39
CA LEU A 96 0.70 4.68 -14.21
C LEU A 96 -0.11 4.86 -12.92
N VAL A 97 -0.75 6.02 -12.74
CA VAL A 97 -1.63 6.28 -11.58
C VAL A 97 -2.82 5.31 -11.57
N GLY A 98 -3.46 5.11 -12.73
CA GLY A 98 -4.56 4.14 -12.87
C GLY A 98 -4.13 2.72 -12.52
N THR A 99 -2.97 2.28 -12.98
CA THR A 99 -2.38 0.98 -12.59
C THR A 99 -2.17 0.91 -11.08
N GLY A 100 -1.63 1.96 -10.46
CA GLY A 100 -1.48 2.06 -9.02
C GLY A 100 -2.81 1.89 -8.29
N MET A 101 -3.84 2.62 -8.69
CA MET A 101 -5.18 2.53 -8.09
C MET A 101 -5.75 1.10 -8.19
N VAL A 102 -5.68 0.47 -9.36
CA VAL A 102 -6.14 -0.90 -9.57
C VAL A 102 -5.35 -1.87 -8.70
N PHE A 103 -4.02 -1.74 -8.66
CA PHE A 103 -3.16 -2.53 -7.77
C PHE A 103 -3.59 -2.39 -6.31
N GLY A 104 -3.80 -1.16 -5.84
CA GLY A 104 -4.29 -0.88 -4.50
C GLY A 104 -5.61 -1.60 -4.21
N LEU A 105 -6.59 -1.51 -5.09
CA LEU A 105 -7.88 -2.19 -4.92
C LEU A 105 -7.76 -3.72 -4.91
N VAL A 106 -6.87 -4.29 -5.72
CA VAL A 106 -6.57 -5.73 -5.67
C VAL A 106 -5.95 -6.11 -4.32
N VAL A 107 -4.97 -5.33 -3.84
CA VAL A 107 -4.38 -5.53 -2.51
C VAL A 107 -5.45 -5.43 -1.43
N TRP A 108 -6.36 -4.46 -1.50
CA TRP A 108 -7.47 -4.34 -0.56
C TRP A 108 -8.33 -5.61 -0.52
N LEU A 109 -8.75 -6.12 -1.68
CA LEU A 109 -9.56 -7.33 -1.74
C LEU A 109 -8.86 -8.53 -1.07
N VAL A 110 -7.57 -8.71 -1.38
CA VAL A 110 -6.76 -9.80 -0.83
C VAL A 110 -6.55 -9.61 0.67
N MET A 111 -6.16 -8.40 1.11
CA MET A 111 -5.86 -8.14 2.52
C MET A 111 -7.13 -8.20 3.37
N GLN A 112 -8.23 -7.55 2.96
CA GLN A 112 -9.45 -7.47 3.76
C GLN A 112 -10.18 -8.81 3.85
N TYR A 113 -10.32 -9.52 2.73
CA TYR A 113 -11.24 -10.67 2.66
C TYR A 113 -10.54 -12.02 2.72
N ILE A 114 -9.21 -12.06 2.55
CA ILE A 114 -8.42 -13.30 2.62
C ILE A 114 -7.46 -13.21 3.80
N VAL A 115 -6.42 -12.38 3.71
CA VAL A 115 -5.31 -12.40 4.67
C VAL A 115 -5.78 -12.03 6.07
N TRP A 116 -6.46 -10.89 6.24
CA TRP A 116 -6.85 -10.42 7.55
C TRP A 116 -7.89 -11.33 8.19
N ARG A 117 -8.84 -11.87 7.41
CA ARG A 117 -9.82 -12.84 7.93
C ARG A 117 -9.19 -14.16 8.37
N VAL A 118 -8.10 -14.59 7.75
CA VAL A 118 -7.38 -15.80 8.18
C VAL A 118 -6.53 -15.52 9.42
N VAL A 119 -5.86 -14.37 9.46
CA VAL A 119 -4.91 -14.03 10.53
C VAL A 119 -5.61 -13.50 11.79
N ASP A 120 -6.64 -12.68 11.63
CA ASP A 120 -7.34 -11.98 12.70
C ASP A 120 -8.76 -11.53 12.28
N THR A 121 -9.71 -12.44 12.45
CA THR A 121 -11.13 -12.20 12.14
C THR A 121 -11.74 -11.03 12.90
N SER A 122 -11.27 -10.77 14.13
CA SER A 122 -11.82 -9.74 15.00
C SER A 122 -11.47 -8.33 14.52
N ALA A 123 -10.19 -8.08 14.23
CA ALA A 123 -9.77 -6.81 13.66
C ALA A 123 -10.31 -6.59 12.25
N ALA A 124 -10.38 -7.66 11.43
CA ALA A 124 -10.97 -7.60 10.09
C ALA A 124 -12.46 -7.21 10.11
N ALA A 125 -13.20 -7.64 11.13
CA ALA A 125 -14.62 -7.28 11.32
C ALA A 125 -14.80 -5.87 11.88
N ALA A 126 -13.86 -5.39 12.70
CA ALA A 126 -13.91 -4.05 13.28
C ALA A 126 -13.58 -2.94 12.28
N PHE A 127 -12.79 -3.23 11.24
CA PHE A 127 -12.41 -2.23 10.24
C PHE A 127 -13.50 -2.00 9.19
N THR A 128 -13.91 -0.73 9.00
CA THR A 128 -14.90 -0.33 8.00
C THR A 128 -14.41 -0.58 6.56
N PRO A 129 -15.01 -1.51 5.79
CA PRO A 129 -14.42 -1.99 4.53
C PRO A 129 -14.23 -0.92 3.45
N TRP A 130 -15.18 0.02 3.30
CA TRP A 130 -15.09 1.07 2.27
C TRP A 130 -13.98 2.08 2.59
N VAL A 131 -13.71 2.36 3.87
CA VAL A 131 -12.61 3.23 4.31
C VAL A 131 -11.29 2.60 3.91
N PHE A 132 -11.17 1.28 4.08
CA PHE A 132 -9.99 0.51 3.71
C PHE A 132 -9.79 0.45 2.19
N ALA A 133 -10.88 0.32 1.42
CA ALA A 133 -10.87 0.32 -0.03
C ALA A 133 -10.33 1.64 -0.59
N LEU A 134 -10.88 2.76 -0.12
CA LEU A 134 -10.43 4.10 -0.54
C LEU A 134 -9.00 4.38 -0.08
N GLY A 135 -8.63 3.95 1.13
CA GLY A 135 -7.25 4.06 1.60
C GLY A 135 -6.26 3.34 0.69
N HIS A 136 -6.60 2.13 0.25
CA HIS A 136 -5.78 1.37 -0.69
C HIS A 136 -5.74 1.96 -2.10
N LEU A 137 -6.86 2.49 -2.58
CA LEU A 137 -6.91 3.20 -3.86
C LEU A 137 -5.97 4.42 -3.83
N MET A 138 -5.99 5.20 -2.73
CA MET A 138 -5.08 6.33 -2.51
C MET A 138 -3.63 5.89 -2.35
N TYR A 139 -3.37 4.82 -1.59
CA TYR A 139 -2.06 4.18 -1.47
C TYR A 139 -1.48 3.87 -2.86
N GLY A 140 -2.27 3.22 -3.71
CA GLY A 140 -1.87 2.82 -5.03
C GLY A 140 -1.54 4.01 -5.93
N ALA A 141 -2.41 5.02 -5.93
CA ALA A 141 -2.21 6.26 -6.68
C ALA A 141 -0.93 7.00 -6.25
N ALA A 142 -0.74 7.21 -4.95
CA ALA A 142 0.42 7.90 -4.38
C ALA A 142 1.73 7.13 -4.61
N THR A 143 1.71 5.81 -4.43
CA THR A 143 2.86 4.94 -4.71
C THR A 143 3.27 5.04 -6.17
N ALA A 144 2.32 4.95 -7.11
CA ALA A 144 2.60 5.01 -8.53
C ALA A 144 3.05 6.41 -9.00
N ALA A 145 2.58 7.48 -8.36
CA ALA A 145 2.90 8.85 -8.75
C ALA A 145 4.40 9.16 -8.74
N VAL A 146 5.17 8.51 -7.85
CA VAL A 146 6.63 8.71 -7.73
C VAL A 146 7.46 7.72 -8.55
N LEU A 147 6.83 6.75 -9.19
CA LEU A 147 7.52 5.82 -10.09
C LEU A 147 7.85 6.50 -11.44
N PRO A 148 8.92 6.07 -12.13
CA PRO A 148 9.19 6.54 -13.48
C PRO A 148 8.13 6.02 -14.44
N LEU A 149 7.94 6.75 -15.53
CA LEU A 149 7.26 6.21 -16.69
C LEU A 149 8.08 5.05 -17.26
N ALA A 150 7.38 4.02 -17.73
CA ALA A 150 8.00 2.92 -18.42
C ALA A 150 8.56 3.42 -19.77
N SER A 151 9.85 3.19 -20.00
CA SER A 151 10.46 3.47 -21.29
C SER A 151 10.25 2.28 -22.23
N PRO A 152 9.93 2.50 -23.52
CA PRO A 152 9.99 1.44 -24.52
C PRO A 152 11.40 0.83 -24.49
N ARG A 153 11.52 -0.50 -24.38
CA ARG A 153 12.82 -1.14 -24.55
C ARG A 153 13.31 -0.79 -25.96
N GLY A 154 14.41 -0.04 -26.06
CA GLY A 154 15.13 0.12 -27.31
C GLY A 154 15.43 -1.28 -27.84
N HIS A 155 14.75 -1.67 -28.92
CA HIS A 155 15.14 -2.87 -29.65
C HIS A 155 16.58 -2.62 -30.08
N GLY A 156 17.45 -3.59 -29.81
CA GLY A 156 18.90 -3.44 -30.00
C GLY A 156 19.20 -2.72 -31.31
N ALA A 157 20.04 -1.69 -31.23
CA ALA A 157 20.60 -1.05 -32.39
C ALA A 157 21.11 -2.16 -33.32
N ALA A 158 20.50 -2.29 -34.50
CA ALA A 158 21.02 -3.15 -35.54
C ALA A 158 22.48 -2.72 -35.77
N ALA A 159 23.41 -3.66 -35.60
CA ALA A 159 24.80 -3.40 -35.95
C ALA A 159 24.84 -3.00 -37.44
N PRO A 160 25.56 -1.92 -37.80
CA PRO A 160 25.71 -1.57 -39.21
C PRO A 160 26.42 -2.73 -39.91
N ALA A 161 25.78 -3.27 -40.94
CA ALA A 161 26.45 -4.18 -41.87
C ALA A 161 27.53 -3.37 -42.61
N THR A 162 28.79 -3.72 -42.36
CA THR A 162 29.96 -3.31 -43.16
C THR A 162 30.37 -4.46 -44.05
#